data_AF-R5M015-F1
#
_entry.id   AF-R5M015-F1
#
_cell.length_a   1.000
_cell.length_b   1.000
_cell.length_c   1.000
_cell.angle_alpha   90.00
_cell.angle_beta   90.00
_cell.angle_gamma   90.00
#
_symmetry.space_group_name_H-M   'P 1'
#
loop_
_entity.id
_entity.type
_entity.pdbx_description
1 polymer ?
#
loop_
_entity_poly.entity_id
_entity_poly.type
_entity_poly.pdbx_seq_one_letter_code
_entity_poly.pdbx_strand_id
1 'polypeptide(L)'
;MRATVSYAEISGWARKHFHITPVLKRLDEKSIEVSFNPGRFIPTVRIMFKIEAMRKDVVCLSYDCSAPVSLLITGAVGHIQSKIPNGIEIKSGEKRINVYLEKIDKLKKTLKYVAPTDLSFGEEEISLNLALI
;
A
#
# COMPACT_ATOMS: atom_id res chain seq x y z
N MET A 1 19.94 -6.16 0.05
CA MET A 1 19.16 -6.46 -1.18
C MET A 1 18.05 -5.42 -1.30
N ARG A 2 17.60 -5.12 -2.52
CA ARG A 2 16.52 -4.15 -2.76
C ARG A 2 15.51 -4.79 -3.71
N ALA A 3 14.23 -4.77 -3.31
CA ALA A 3 13.11 -5.12 -4.18
C ALA A 3 12.38 -3.83 -4.54
N THR A 4 12.11 -3.62 -5.82
CA THR A 4 11.40 -2.43 -6.29
C THR A 4 10.17 -2.82 -7.09
N VAL A 5 9.18 -1.95 -7.09
CA VAL A 5 8.03 -2.02 -7.99
C VAL A 5 7.75 -0.63 -8.54
N SER A 6 7.69 -0.50 -9.86
CA SER A 6 7.44 0.80 -10.49
C SER A 6 5.97 1.20 -10.39
N TYR A 7 5.72 2.50 -10.38
CA TYR A 7 4.37 3.06 -10.44
C TYR A 7 3.66 2.63 -11.73
N ALA A 8 4.39 2.54 -12.84
CA ALA A 8 3.86 2.06 -14.11
C ALA A 8 3.38 0.60 -14.04
N GLU A 9 4.12 -0.29 -13.35
CA GLU A 9 3.69 -1.67 -13.12
C GLU A 9 2.43 -1.74 -12.27
N ILE A 10 2.35 -0.94 -11.19
CA ILE A 10 1.16 -0.87 -10.33
C ILE A 10 -0.05 -0.40 -11.14
N SER A 11 0.09 0.69 -11.89
CA SER A 11 -0.98 1.24 -12.72
C SER A 11 -1.39 0.30 -13.85
N GLY A 12 -0.43 -0.37 -14.50
CA GLY A 12 -0.68 -1.36 -15.54
C GLY A 12 -1.43 -2.58 -15.00
N TRP A 13 -1.05 -3.08 -13.83
CA TRP A 13 -1.74 -4.17 -13.16
C TRP A 13 -3.17 -3.78 -12.76
N ALA A 14 -3.36 -2.58 -12.20
CA ALA A 14 -4.67 -2.06 -11.84
C ALA A 14 -5.59 -1.87 -13.06
N ARG A 15 -5.04 -1.36 -14.17
CA ARG A 15 -5.78 -1.22 -15.44
C ARG A 15 -6.27 -2.55 -15.97
N LYS A 16 -5.43 -3.59 -15.89
CA LYS A 16 -5.77 -4.94 -16.38
C LYS A 16 -6.83 -5.64 -15.52
N HIS A 17 -6.82 -5.44 -14.20
CA HIS A 17 -7.69 -6.18 -13.29
C HIS A 17 -8.96 -5.43 -12.87
N PHE A 18 -8.90 -4.09 -12.85
CA PHE A 18 -9.96 -3.23 -12.32
C PHE A 18 -10.42 -2.15 -13.29
N HIS A 19 -9.84 -2.07 -14.50
CA HIS A 19 -10.16 -1.06 -15.51
C HIS A 19 -9.99 0.40 -15.03
N ILE A 20 -9.16 0.61 -14.00
CA ILE A 20 -8.78 1.94 -13.52
C ILE A 20 -7.29 2.19 -13.79
N THR A 21 -6.92 3.45 -14.05
CA THR A 21 -5.51 3.84 -14.20
C THR A 21 -5.16 4.77 -13.05
N PRO A 22 -4.66 4.24 -11.92
CA PRO A 22 -4.21 5.07 -10.83
C PRO A 22 -2.96 5.84 -11.26
N VAL A 23 -2.86 7.07 -10.79
CA VAL A 23 -1.67 7.91 -10.86
C VAL A 23 -1.06 7.92 -9.47
N LEU A 24 0.16 7.43 -9.37
CA LEU A 24 0.95 7.45 -8.15
C LEU A 24 1.94 8.60 -8.26
N LYS A 25 1.93 9.49 -7.28
CA LYS A 25 2.80 10.65 -7.21
C LYS A 25 3.52 10.68 -5.87
N ARG A 26 4.85 10.70 -5.90
CA ARG A 26 5.66 10.88 -4.71
C ARG A 26 5.39 12.27 -4.10
N LEU A 27 5.21 12.32 -2.78
CA LEU A 27 5.17 13.57 -2.02
C LEU A 27 6.50 13.78 -1.29
N ASP A 28 6.99 12.73 -0.64
CA ASP A 28 8.31 12.67 0.00
C ASP A 28 8.82 11.21 0.02
N GLU A 29 9.90 10.91 0.76
CA GLU A 29 10.44 9.54 0.87
C GLU A 29 9.52 8.54 1.56
N LYS A 30 8.59 9.01 2.39
CA LYS A 30 7.67 8.20 3.21
C LYS A 30 6.20 8.44 2.88
N SER A 31 5.89 9.38 1.99
CA SER A 31 4.52 9.73 1.62
C SER A 31 4.31 9.65 0.11
N ILE A 32 3.18 9.07 -0.28
CA ILE A 32 2.76 8.94 -1.68
C ILE A 32 1.29 9.33 -1.81
N GLU A 33 0.96 10.06 -2.86
CA GLU A 33 -0.42 10.30 -3.28
C GLU A 33 -0.80 9.27 -4.35
N VAL A 34 -1.92 8.59 -4.14
CA VAL A 34 -2.56 7.73 -5.12
C VAL A 34 -3.87 8.38 -5.52
N SER A 35 -4.04 8.66 -6.81
CA SER A 35 -5.26 9.24 -7.34
C SER A 35 -5.78 8.43 -8.52
N PHE A 36 -7.10 8.36 -8.69
CA PHE A 36 -7.69 7.81 -9.90
C PHE A 36 -9.03 8.48 -10.18
N ASN A 37 -9.36 8.57 -11.46
CA ASN A 37 -10.67 9.06 -11.90
C ASN A 37 -11.55 7.86 -12.27
N PRO A 38 -12.55 7.50 -11.46
CA PRO A 38 -13.46 6.39 -11.75
C PRO A 38 -14.46 6.68 -12.89
N GLY A 39 -14.66 7.93 -13.31
CA GLY A 39 -15.53 8.25 -14.44
C GLY A 39 -15.99 9.71 -14.50
N ARG A 40 -16.65 10.08 -15.59
CA ARG A 40 -16.99 11.49 -15.93
C ARG A 40 -17.88 12.22 -14.89
N PHE A 41 -18.63 11.47 -14.09
CA PHE A 41 -19.58 12.00 -13.10
C PHE A 41 -19.22 11.69 -11.64
N ILE A 42 -18.14 10.94 -11.42
CA ILE A 42 -17.68 10.60 -10.06
C ILE A 42 -16.44 11.44 -9.77
N PRO A 43 -16.38 12.14 -8.63
CA PRO A 43 -15.21 12.92 -8.26
C PRO A 43 -13.93 12.06 -8.25
N THR A 44 -12.83 12.66 -8.67
CA THR A 44 -11.51 12.04 -8.59
C THR A 44 -11.24 11.60 -7.15
N VAL A 45 -10.93 10.31 -7.00
CA VAL A 45 -10.50 9.75 -5.73
C VAL A 45 -9.03 10.12 -5.53
N ARG A 46 -8.71 10.70 -4.38
CA ARG A 46 -7.34 10.97 -3.94
C ARG A 46 -7.13 10.44 -2.54
N ILE A 47 -6.04 9.71 -2.36
CA ILE A 47 -5.63 9.13 -1.09
C ILE A 47 -4.15 9.39 -0.92
N MET A 48 -3.78 10.02 0.18
CA MET A 48 -2.39 10.17 0.59
C MET A 48 -2.06 9.04 1.56
N PHE A 49 -1.02 8.26 1.29
CA PHE A 49 -0.50 7.27 2.21
C PHE A 49 0.83 7.74 2.77
N LYS A 50 1.07 7.48 4.04
CA LYS A 50 2.34 7.79 4.71
C LYS A 50 2.81 6.60 5.53
N ILE A 51 4.09 6.30 5.44
CA ILE A 51 4.76 5.28 6.25
C ILE A 51 5.07 5.91 7.61
N GLU A 52 4.35 5.47 8.64
CA GLU A 52 4.54 5.94 10.01
C GLU A 52 5.69 5.19 10.68
N ALA A 53 5.72 3.87 10.51
CA ALA A 53 6.76 3.02 11.07
C ALA A 53 6.90 1.73 10.26
N MET A 54 8.11 1.18 10.27
CA MET A 54 8.39 -0.13 9.72
C MET A 54 9.23 -0.92 10.72
N ARG A 55 8.87 -2.19 10.88
CA ARG A 55 9.63 -3.20 11.62
C ARG A 55 9.81 -4.40 10.69
N LYS A 56 10.60 -5.38 11.14
CA LYS A 56 10.89 -6.60 10.37
C LYS A 56 9.64 -7.37 9.90
N ASP A 57 8.55 -7.25 10.65
CA ASP A 57 7.33 -8.05 10.52
C ASP A 57 6.09 -7.21 10.21
N VAL A 58 6.11 -5.90 10.50
CA VAL A 58 4.95 -5.02 10.31
C VAL A 58 5.33 -3.70 9.64
N VAL A 59 4.49 -3.29 8.69
CA VAL A 59 4.50 -1.95 8.09
C VAL A 59 3.26 -1.21 8.57
N CYS A 60 3.44 -0.06 9.22
CA CYS A 60 2.38 0.81 9.67
C CYS A 60 2.25 2.00 8.72
N LEU A 61 1.08 2.09 8.09
CA LEU A 61 0.72 3.15 7.15
C LEU A 61 -0.41 3.98 7.77
N SER A 62 -0.31 5.29 7.67
CA SER A 62 -1.46 6.19 7.82
C SER A 62 -1.98 6.58 6.43
N TYR A 63 -3.26 6.94 6.36
CA TYR A 63 -3.84 7.48 5.14
C TYR A 63 -4.68 8.72 5.41
N ASP A 64 -4.71 9.63 4.46
CA ASP A 64 -5.62 10.77 4.46
C ASP A 64 -6.40 10.85 3.15
N CYS A 65 -7.69 11.15 3.28
CA CYS A 65 -8.65 11.21 2.18
C CYS A 65 -9.93 11.92 2.62
N SER A 66 -10.76 12.27 1.64
CA SER A 66 -12.09 12.83 1.89
C SER A 66 -13.02 11.81 2.54
N ALA A 67 -14.04 12.28 3.28
CA ALA A 67 -14.97 11.40 3.99
C ALA A 67 -15.71 10.38 3.09
N PRO A 68 -16.12 10.71 1.84
CA PRO A 68 -16.69 9.70 0.95
C PRO A 68 -15.68 8.61 0.56
N VAL A 69 -14.41 8.98 0.38
CA VAL A 69 -13.34 8.05 0.02
C VAL A 69 -12.96 7.14 1.19
N SER A 70 -13.01 7.63 2.43
CA SER A 70 -12.70 6.80 3.60
C SER A 70 -13.67 5.62 3.78
N LEU A 71 -14.95 5.79 3.39
CA LEU A 71 -15.93 4.71 3.35
C LEU A 71 -15.56 3.64 2.31
N LEU A 72 -15.08 4.05 1.14
CA LEU A 72 -14.62 3.12 0.08
C LEU A 72 -13.39 2.34 0.54
N ILE A 73 -12.43 3.00 1.21
CA ILE A 73 -11.22 2.35 1.75
C ILE A 73 -11.61 1.26 2.76
N THR A 74 -12.55 1.56 3.66
CA THR A 74 -13.00 0.59 4.66
C THR A 74 -13.57 -0.68 4.01
N GLY A 75 -14.40 -0.52 2.97
CA GLY A 75 -14.93 -1.65 2.21
C GLY A 75 -13.85 -2.42 1.43
N ALA A 76 -12.97 -1.70 0.73
CA ALA A 76 -11.90 -2.30 -0.07
C ALA A 76 -10.91 -3.08 0.79
N VAL A 77 -10.47 -2.53 1.92
CA VAL A 77 -9.52 -3.21 2.80
C VAL A 77 -10.19 -4.35 3.56
N GLY A 78 -11.48 -4.24 3.93
CA GLY A 78 -12.25 -5.37 4.46
C GLY A 78 -12.30 -6.57 3.49
N HIS A 79 -12.42 -6.29 2.18
CA HIS A 79 -12.30 -7.33 1.16
C HIS A 79 -10.88 -7.92 1.06
N ILE A 80 -9.83 -7.13 1.30
CA ILE A 80 -8.46 -7.66 1.33
C ILE A 80 -8.22 -8.51 2.59
N GLN A 81 -8.74 -8.09 3.74
CA GLN A 81 -8.65 -8.86 4.99
C GLN A 81 -9.26 -10.26 4.87
N SER A 82 -10.35 -10.43 4.12
CA SER A 82 -10.92 -11.76 3.87
C SER A 82 -10.03 -12.65 2.98
N LYS A 83 -9.16 -12.05 2.16
CA LYS A 83 -8.20 -12.76 1.30
C LYS A 83 -6.86 -13.01 1.99
N ILE A 84 -6.47 -12.17 2.94
CA ILE A 84 -5.24 -12.31 3.73
C ILE A 84 -5.60 -12.22 5.22
N PRO A 85 -6.17 -13.29 5.79
CA PRO A 85 -6.61 -13.29 7.18
C PRO A 85 -5.46 -12.94 8.11
N ASN A 86 -5.66 -11.97 9.00
CA ASN A 86 -4.65 -11.46 9.94
C ASN A 86 -3.40 -10.82 9.32
N GLY A 87 -3.31 -10.70 7.98
CA GLY A 87 -2.19 -10.03 7.32
C GLY A 87 -2.35 -8.54 7.16
N ILE A 88 -3.58 -8.04 7.29
CA ILE A 88 -3.87 -6.61 7.27
C ILE A 88 -4.82 -6.30 8.43
N GLU A 89 -4.49 -5.28 9.21
CA GLU A 89 -5.37 -4.70 10.24
C GLU A 89 -5.67 -3.25 9.86
N ILE A 90 -6.95 -2.88 9.91
CA ILE A 90 -7.40 -1.51 9.68
C ILE A 90 -7.87 -0.95 11.01
N LYS A 91 -7.32 0.21 11.38
CA LYS A 91 -7.84 1.04 12.47
C LYS A 91 -8.50 2.25 11.82
N SER A 92 -9.73 2.06 11.35
CA SER A 92 -10.47 3.06 10.56
C SER A 92 -10.67 4.38 11.33
N GLY A 93 -10.92 4.30 12.65
CA GLY A 93 -10.99 5.48 13.52
C GLY A 93 -9.67 6.25 13.65
N GLU A 94 -8.53 5.59 13.41
CA GLU A 94 -7.20 6.19 13.44
C GLU A 94 -6.65 6.50 12.03
N LYS A 95 -7.43 6.19 10.98
CA LYS A 95 -6.97 6.19 9.57
C LYS A 95 -5.63 5.47 9.38
N ARG A 96 -5.48 4.30 10.01
CA ARG A 96 -4.25 3.49 9.98
C ARG A 96 -4.46 2.10 9.41
N ILE A 97 -3.44 1.61 8.74
CA ILE A 97 -3.36 0.27 8.15
C ILE A 97 -2.04 -0.36 8.61
N ASN A 98 -2.12 -1.50 9.30
CA ASN A 98 -0.96 -2.33 9.61
C ASN A 98 -0.93 -3.51 8.66
N VAL A 99 0.23 -3.73 8.03
CA VAL A 99 0.48 -4.89 7.16
C VAL A 99 1.47 -5.81 7.86
N TYR A 100 1.01 -7.00 8.26
CA TYR A 100 1.84 -8.02 8.89
C TYR A 100 2.46 -8.93 7.83
N LEU A 101 3.70 -8.64 7.45
CA LEU A 101 4.39 -9.27 6.32
C LEU A 101 4.54 -10.79 6.51
N GLU A 102 4.75 -11.25 7.73
CA GLU A 102 4.88 -12.68 8.06
C GLU A 102 3.58 -13.49 7.88
N LYS A 103 2.43 -12.82 7.87
CA LYS A 103 1.11 -13.42 7.66
C LYS A 103 0.72 -13.47 6.18
N ILE A 104 1.54 -12.91 5.30
CA ILE A 104 1.36 -13.02 3.85
C ILE A 104 2.08 -14.28 3.38
N ASP A 105 1.33 -15.32 3.01
CA ASP A 105 1.87 -16.64 2.66
C ASP A 105 2.98 -16.59 1.60
N LYS A 106 2.83 -15.69 0.62
CA LYS A 106 3.82 -15.49 -0.45
C LYS A 106 5.15 -14.94 0.06
N LEU A 107 5.14 -14.17 1.16
CA LEU A 107 6.34 -13.56 1.74
C LEU A 107 6.96 -14.43 2.84
N LYS A 108 6.17 -15.29 3.49
CA LYS A 108 6.58 -16.09 4.65
C LYS A 108 7.84 -16.92 4.42
N LYS A 109 8.03 -17.49 3.22
CA LYS A 109 9.25 -18.26 2.89
C LYS A 109 10.48 -17.34 2.75
N THR A 110 10.32 -16.23 2.05
CA THR A 110 11.40 -15.25 1.80
C THR A 110 11.85 -14.60 3.11
N LEU A 111 10.91 -14.26 3.99
CA LEU A 111 11.18 -13.64 5.29
C LEU A 111 11.94 -14.54 6.29
N LYS A 112 12.18 -15.82 5.96
CA LYS A 112 13.08 -16.69 6.73
C LYS A 112 14.56 -16.38 6.51
N TYR A 113 14.88 -15.76 5.37
CA TYR A 113 16.26 -15.53 4.93
C TYR A 113 16.60 -14.04 4.87
N VAL A 114 15.59 -13.18 4.73
CA VAL A 114 15.77 -11.73 4.66
C VAL A 114 14.80 -11.00 5.59
N ALA A 115 15.30 -9.94 6.23
CA ALA A 115 14.53 -9.03 7.06
C ALA A 115 14.31 -7.70 6.31
N PRO A 116 13.06 -7.26 6.13
CA PRO A 116 12.74 -5.90 5.71
C PRO A 116 13.31 -4.87 6.68
N THR A 117 14.09 -3.92 6.18
CA THR A 117 14.75 -2.89 6.99
C THR A 117 14.16 -1.51 6.78
N ASP A 118 13.71 -1.21 5.56
CA ASP A 118 13.16 0.09 5.21
C ASP A 118 12.25 -0.01 3.97
N LEU A 119 11.27 0.89 3.90
CA LEU A 119 10.33 1.04 2.79
C LEU A 119 10.26 2.53 2.47
N SER A 120 10.44 2.87 1.21
CA SER A 120 10.47 4.25 0.74
C SER A 120 9.81 4.40 -0.63
N PHE A 121 9.36 5.63 -0.90
CA PHE A 121 8.82 6.04 -2.18
C PHE A 121 9.87 6.86 -2.93
N GLY A 122 10.30 6.33 -4.07
CA GLY A 122 11.13 7.02 -5.06
C GLY A 122 10.28 7.83 -6.04
N GLU A 123 10.92 8.45 -7.03
CA GLU A 123 10.23 9.27 -8.04
C GLU A 123 9.23 8.46 -8.87
N GLU A 124 9.57 7.21 -9.21
CA GLU A 124 8.76 6.35 -10.08
C GLU A 124 8.57 4.94 -9.53
N GLU A 125 9.02 4.66 -8.30
CA GLU A 125 9.00 3.31 -7.73
C GLU A 125 8.80 3.29 -6.22
N ILE A 126 8.29 2.18 -5.72
CA ILE A 126 8.31 1.82 -4.30
C ILE A 126 9.52 0.92 -4.08
N SER A 127 10.37 1.26 -3.12
CA SER A 127 11.59 0.52 -2.78
C SER A 127 11.47 -0.14 -1.41
N LEU A 128 11.65 -1.46 -1.36
CA LEU A 128 11.77 -2.23 -0.14
C LEU A 128 13.22 -2.70 0.05
N ASN A 129 13.86 -2.21 1.10
CA ASN A 129 15.21 -2.62 1.48
C ASN A 129 15.16 -3.85 2.40
N LEU A 130 16.08 -4.79 2.14
CA LEU A 130 16.14 -6.09 2.78
C LEU A 130 17.58 -6.39 3.21
N ALA A 131 17.75 -6.86 4.45
CA ALA A 131 19.01 -7.40 4.97
C ALA A 131 18.93 -8.93 5.08
N LEU A 132 20.06 -9.62 4.95
CA LEU A 132 20.13 -11.07 5.25
C LEU A 132 20.03 -11.29 6.76
N ILE A 133 19.39 -12.39 7.15
CA ILE A 133 19.27 -12.85 8.55
C ILE A 133 20.34 -13.89 8.84
#